data_AF-A0A4Q2FKH2-F1
#
_entry.id   AF-A0A4Q2FKH2-F1
#
_cell.length_a   1.000
_cell.length_b   1.000
_cell.length_c   1.000
_cell.angle_alpha   90.00
_cell.angle_beta   90.00
_cell.angle_gamma   90.00
#
_symmetry.space_group_name_H-M   'P 1'
#
loop_
_entity.id
_entity.type
_entity.pdbx_description
1 polymer ?
#
loop_
_entity_poly.entity_id
_entity_poly.type
_entity_poly.pdbx_seq_one_letter_code
_entity_poly.pdbx_strand_id
1 'polypeptide(L)'
;MLNINTVFQEFFKKRQINLQKVDREDGTIYKGRLSVPEEHLVEFAFWIENTEETGVAQIIFNNLAVLEGQNNRSDFLEKINELNRMYGLYYYLVLDVDNRVFARYVTHVTSQNYEILFDIFKKGTQIISEIIKELN
;
A
#
# COMPACT_ATOMS: atom_id res chain seq x y z
N MET A 1 -26.53 0.96 8.09
CA MET A 1 -25.38 1.16 9.00
C MET A 1 -24.46 2.20 8.40
N LEU A 2 -23.33 2.56 9.02
CA LEU A 2 -22.38 3.52 8.43
C LEU A 2 -21.41 2.77 7.51
N ASN A 3 -21.28 3.24 6.26
CA ASN A 3 -20.32 2.71 5.29
C ASN A 3 -18.88 2.84 5.83
N ILE A 4 -18.05 1.81 5.63
CA ILE A 4 -16.67 1.77 6.13
C ILE A 4 -15.86 3.00 5.65
N ASN A 5 -16.09 3.44 4.41
CA ASN A 5 -15.44 4.62 3.83
C ASN A 5 -15.78 5.92 4.56
N THR A 6 -17.00 6.06 5.09
CA THR A 6 -17.41 7.23 5.86
C THR A 6 -16.62 7.30 7.17
N VAL A 7 -16.55 6.18 7.90
CA VAL A 7 -15.83 6.12 9.17
C VAL A 7 -14.32 6.30 8.98
N PHE A 8 -13.77 5.66 7.93
CA PHE A 8 -12.37 5.83 7.56
C PHE A 8 -12.04 7.28 7.21
N GLN A 9 -12.89 7.96 6.43
CA GLN A 9 -12.67 9.37 6.08
C GLN A 9 -12.70 10.28 7.32
N GLU A 10 -13.61 10.05 8.26
CA GLU A 10 -13.65 10.80 9.52
C GLU A 10 -12.39 10.57 10.37
N PHE A 11 -11.87 9.35 10.39
CA PHE A 11 -10.64 9.01 11.09
C PHE A 11 -9.45 9.83 10.58
N PHE A 12 -9.25 9.95 9.26
CA PHE A 12 -8.18 10.79 8.70
C PHE A 12 -8.40 12.29 8.94
N LYS A 13 -9.64 12.77 8.82
CA LYS A 13 -10.00 14.18 9.12
C LYS A 13 -9.67 14.55 10.56
N LYS A 14 -10.02 13.71 11.54
CA LYS A 14 -9.72 13.93 12.96
C LYS A 14 -8.22 14.03 13.25
N ARG A 15 -7.40 13.36 12.43
CA ARG A 15 -5.92 13.37 12.53
C ARG A 15 -5.25 14.43 11.66
N GLN A 16 -6.03 15.29 10.99
CA GLN A 16 -5.54 16.32 10.07
C GLN A 16 -4.66 15.76 8.93
N ILE A 17 -4.92 14.52 8.53
CA ILE A 17 -4.22 13.89 7.40
C ILE A 17 -5.07 14.09 6.15
N ASN A 18 -4.54 14.84 5.18
CA ASN A 18 -5.22 15.12 3.92
C ASN A 18 -4.80 14.10 2.86
N LEU A 19 -5.73 13.24 2.46
CA LEU A 19 -5.56 12.30 1.35
C LEU A 19 -6.43 12.73 0.17
N GLN A 20 -5.93 12.52 -1.05
CA GLN A 20 -6.75 12.69 -2.25
C GLN A 20 -7.77 11.54 -2.31
N LYS A 21 -9.06 11.88 -2.28
CA LYS A 21 -10.16 10.92 -2.38
C LYS A 21 -10.59 10.75 -3.84
N VAL A 22 -10.81 9.52 -4.28
CA VAL A 22 -11.43 9.18 -5.57
C VAL A 22 -12.52 8.16 -5.32
N ASP A 23 -13.76 8.58 -5.52
CA ASP A 23 -14.94 7.72 -5.42
C ASP A 23 -15.10 6.87 -6.69
N ARG A 24 -15.38 5.58 -6.54
CA ARG A 24 -15.75 4.64 -7.60
C ARG A 24 -17.02 3.90 -7.21
N GLU A 25 -17.60 3.17 -8.17
CA GLU A 25 -18.81 2.37 -7.94
C GLU A 25 -18.56 1.26 -6.91
N ASP A 26 -17.44 0.55 -7.02
CA ASP A 26 -17.06 -0.62 -6.23
C ASP A 26 -16.31 -0.29 -4.93
N GLY A 27 -15.75 0.91 -4.81
CA GLY A 27 -14.97 1.31 -3.64
C GLY A 27 -14.52 2.76 -3.68
N THR A 28 -13.77 3.16 -2.66
CA THR A 28 -13.14 4.47 -2.58
C THR A 28 -11.63 4.30 -2.50
N ILE A 29 -10.90 5.14 -3.26
CA ILE A 29 -9.45 5.23 -3.19
C ILE A 29 -9.03 6.47 -2.41
N TYR A 30 -8.13 6.31 -1.44
CA TYR A 30 -7.48 7.40 -0.71
C TYR A 30 -5.99 7.38 -1.00
N LYS A 31 -5.50 8.40 -1.71
CA LYS A 31 -4.11 8.50 -2.17
C LYS A 31 -3.31 9.50 -1.34
N GLY A 32 -2.04 9.20 -1.15
CA GLY A 32 -1.08 10.11 -0.56
C GLY A 32 0.34 9.84 -1.04
N ARG A 33 1.26 10.61 -0.49
CA ARG A 33 2.69 10.53 -0.79
C ARG A 33 3.47 10.56 0.51
N LEU A 34 4.55 9.80 0.56
CA LEU A 34 5.49 9.75 1.68
C LEU A 34 6.88 10.07 1.16
N SER A 35 7.57 10.95 1.87
CA SER A 35 9.01 11.06 1.74
C SER A 35 9.64 9.97 2.60
N VAL A 36 10.33 9.05 1.94
CA VAL A 36 11.16 8.02 2.57
C VAL A 36 12.60 8.58 2.59
N PRO A 37 13.50 8.14 3.50
CA PRO A 37 14.90 8.58 3.47
C PRO A 37 15.51 8.48 2.06
N GLU A 38 16.46 9.38 1.73
CA GLU A 38 17.13 9.48 0.42
C GLU A 38 16.29 10.12 -0.71
N GLU A 39 15.38 11.04 -0.37
CA GLU A 39 14.54 11.81 -1.31
C GLU A 39 13.59 10.97 -2.19
N HIS A 40 13.46 9.67 -1.94
CA HIS A 40 12.54 8.82 -2.68
C HIS A 40 11.08 9.11 -2.28
N LEU A 41 10.30 9.58 -3.24
CA LEU A 41 8.88 9.87 -3.06
C LEU A 41 8.06 8.61 -3.36
N VAL A 42 7.53 7.99 -2.31
CA VAL A 42 6.67 6.82 -2.45
C VAL A 42 5.22 7.25 -2.49
N GLU A 43 4.52 6.89 -3.57
CA GLU A 43 3.09 7.06 -3.68
C GLU A 43 2.39 5.89 -2.99
N PHE A 44 1.35 6.16 -2.20
CA PHE A 44 0.56 5.12 -1.58
C PHE A 44 -0.94 5.33 -1.83
N ALA A 45 -1.68 4.23 -1.75
CA ALA A 45 -3.13 4.25 -1.82
C ALA A 45 -3.75 3.25 -0.85
N PHE A 46 -4.83 3.65 -0.20
CA PHE A 46 -5.83 2.76 0.36
C PHE A 46 -6.94 2.59 -0.68
N TRP A 47 -7.38 1.38 -0.94
CA TRP A 47 -8.66 1.13 -1.60
C TRP A 47 -9.53 0.28 -0.68
N ILE A 48 -10.76 0.71 -0.49
CA ILE A 48 -11.71 0.09 0.43
C ILE A 48 -13.02 -0.09 -0.34
N GLU A 49 -13.55 -1.31 -0.35
CA GLU A 49 -14.84 -1.60 -0.98
C GLU A 49 -15.98 -0.76 -0.40
N ASN A 50 -16.97 -0.43 -1.22
CA ASN A 50 -18.17 0.29 -0.80
C ASN A 50 -19.15 -0.68 -0.12
N THR A 51 -18.98 -0.91 1.18
CA THR A 51 -19.79 -1.85 1.97
C THR A 51 -20.09 -1.33 3.38
N GLU A 52 -21.15 -1.86 3.99
CA GLU A 52 -21.66 -1.41 5.29
C GLU A 52 -21.12 -2.22 6.49
N GLU A 53 -20.91 -3.54 6.34
CA GLU A 53 -20.56 -4.41 7.46
C GLU A 53 -19.15 -4.99 7.34
N THR A 54 -18.87 -5.65 6.22
CA THR A 54 -17.60 -6.33 5.95
C THR A 54 -17.20 -6.09 4.50
N GLY A 55 -15.92 -5.89 4.27
CA GLY A 55 -15.34 -5.62 2.97
C GLY A 55 -13.90 -6.02 2.88
N VAL A 56 -13.38 -5.96 1.67
CA VAL A 56 -11.95 -6.04 1.40
C VAL A 56 -11.37 -4.63 1.34
N ALA A 57 -10.21 -4.48 1.95
CA ALA A 57 -9.38 -3.30 1.79
C ALA A 57 -7.98 -3.72 1.32
N GLN A 58 -7.34 -2.82 0.59
CA GLN A 58 -5.95 -2.96 0.19
C GLN A 58 -5.16 -1.70 0.48
N ILE A 59 -3.88 -1.90 0.76
CA ILE A 59 -2.88 -0.85 0.89
C ILE A 59 -1.82 -1.13 -0.18
N ILE A 60 -1.51 -0.12 -0.98
CA ILE A 60 -0.54 -0.22 -2.06
C ILE A 60 0.53 0.86 -1.84
N PHE A 61 1.79 0.48 -1.94
CA PHE A 61 2.92 1.39 -2.12
C PHE A 61 3.48 1.21 -3.53
N ASN A 62 3.49 2.28 -4.32
CA ASN A 62 3.88 2.26 -5.73
C ASN A 62 5.28 2.84 -5.94
N ASN A 63 5.86 2.53 -7.10
CA ASN A 63 7.13 3.09 -7.58
C ASN A 63 8.31 2.85 -6.62
N LEU A 64 8.39 1.65 -6.05
CA LEU A 64 9.46 1.30 -5.09
C LEU A 64 10.83 1.16 -5.76
N ALA A 65 10.84 0.63 -6.97
CA ALA A 65 12.00 0.50 -7.84
C ALA A 65 11.54 0.34 -9.29
N VAL A 66 12.45 0.56 -10.25
CA VAL A 66 12.22 0.32 -11.67
C VAL A 66 13.36 -0.55 -12.21
N LEU A 67 13.02 -1.67 -12.83
CA LEU A 67 14.01 -2.54 -13.46
C LEU A 67 14.40 -1.95 -14.82
N GLU A 68 15.63 -1.44 -14.92
CA GLU A 68 16.20 -0.94 -16.17
C GLU A 68 16.87 -2.09 -16.96
N GLY A 69 16.30 -2.43 -18.11
CA GLY A 69 16.86 -3.45 -19.03
C GLY A 69 16.41 -4.89 -18.74
N GLN A 70 16.32 -5.71 -19.79
CA GLN A 70 15.79 -7.09 -19.68
C GLN A 70 16.79 -8.12 -19.14
N ASN A 71 18.09 -7.84 -19.21
CA ASN A 71 19.14 -8.81 -18.90
C ASN A 71 19.27 -9.17 -17.41
N ASN A 72 18.51 -8.52 -16.52
CA ASN A 72 18.58 -8.73 -15.07
C ASN A 72 17.22 -9.10 -14.43
N ARG A 73 16.22 -9.48 -15.25
CA ARG A 73 14.86 -9.75 -14.73
C ARG A 73 14.81 -10.96 -13.80
N SER A 74 15.59 -12.01 -14.08
CA SER A 74 15.59 -13.23 -13.26
C SER A 74 16.09 -12.94 -11.85
N ASP A 75 17.29 -12.38 -11.74
CA ASP A 75 17.92 -12.05 -10.46
C ASP A 75 17.07 -11.05 -9.66
N PHE A 76 16.43 -10.10 -10.36
CA PHE A 76 15.53 -9.16 -9.72
C PHE A 76 14.25 -9.83 -9.17
N LEU A 77 13.69 -10.82 -9.88
CA LEU A 77 12.56 -11.62 -9.39
C LEU A 77 12.97 -12.52 -8.21
N GLU A 78 14.20 -13.05 -8.22
CA GLU A 78 14.76 -13.79 -7.07
C GLU A 78 14.86 -12.89 -5.84
N LYS A 79 15.40 -11.67 -6.00
CA LYS A 79 15.47 -10.68 -4.91
C LYS A 79 14.08 -10.31 -4.38
N ILE A 80 13.10 -10.11 -5.26
CA ILE A 80 11.70 -9.89 -4.86
C ILE A 80 11.16 -11.06 -4.03
N ASN A 81 11.45 -12.30 -4.43
CA ASN A 81 11.03 -13.49 -3.68
C ASN A 81 11.72 -13.57 -2.30
N GLU A 82 12.99 -13.24 -2.19
CA GLU A 82 13.69 -13.17 -0.90
C GLU A 82 13.06 -12.13 0.02
N LEU A 83 12.79 -10.93 -0.48
CA LEU A 83 12.13 -9.86 0.28
C LEU A 83 10.71 -10.25 0.69
N ASN A 84 9.97 -10.94 -0.18
CA ASN A 84 8.66 -11.50 0.15
C ASN A 84 8.72 -12.57 1.24
N ARG A 85 9.77 -13.39 1.28
CA ARG A 85 9.96 -14.35 2.38
C ARG A 85 10.26 -13.66 3.71
N MET A 86 10.94 -12.51 3.67
CA MET A 86 11.32 -11.75 4.87
C MET A 86 10.17 -10.88 5.40
N TYR A 87 9.43 -10.21 4.51
CA TYR A 87 8.45 -9.17 4.86
C TYR A 87 7.00 -9.50 4.49
N GLY A 88 6.76 -10.66 3.86
CA GLY A 88 5.48 -11.07 3.30
C GLY A 88 4.31 -11.17 4.28
N LEU A 89 4.59 -11.18 5.60
CA LEU A 89 3.54 -11.08 6.61
C LEU A 89 2.75 -9.77 6.52
N TYR A 90 3.41 -8.68 6.10
CA TYR A 90 2.82 -7.36 6.00
C TYR A 90 2.57 -6.91 4.56
N TYR A 91 3.53 -7.14 3.65
CA TYR A 91 3.39 -6.72 2.27
C TYR A 91 4.10 -7.72 1.37
N TYR A 92 3.49 -8.05 0.24
CA TYR A 92 4.18 -8.72 -0.85
C TYR A 92 4.45 -7.74 -1.99
N LEU A 93 5.60 -7.93 -2.60
CA LEU A 93 6.13 -7.21 -3.74
C LEU A 93 5.71 -7.89 -5.04
N VAL A 94 5.43 -7.07 -6.03
CA VAL A 94 5.08 -7.48 -7.39
C VAL A 94 5.89 -6.64 -8.37
N LEU A 95 6.47 -7.31 -9.38
CA LEU A 95 7.04 -6.66 -10.56
C LEU A 95 5.94 -6.51 -11.61
N ASP A 96 5.48 -5.29 -11.83
CA ASP A 96 4.41 -4.97 -12.77
C ASP A 96 4.89 -5.04 -14.24
N VAL A 97 3.95 -5.00 -15.18
CA VAL A 97 4.19 -5.06 -16.63
C VAL A 97 5.12 -3.95 -17.13
N ASP A 98 5.09 -2.80 -16.47
CA ASP A 98 5.93 -1.63 -16.78
C ASP A 98 7.32 -1.69 -16.11
N ASN A 99 7.74 -2.88 -15.63
CA ASN A 99 8.98 -3.10 -14.88
C ASN A 99 9.08 -2.28 -13.58
N ARG A 100 7.94 -1.86 -13.03
CA ARG A 100 7.87 -1.13 -11.77
C ARG A 100 7.54 -2.08 -10.63
N VAL A 101 8.19 -1.90 -9.49
CA VAL A 101 7.88 -2.64 -8.27
C VAL A 101 6.85 -1.89 -7.45
N PHE A 102 5.81 -2.60 -7.01
CA PHE A 102 4.89 -2.14 -5.99
C PHE A 102 4.76 -3.17 -4.88
N ALA A 103 4.39 -2.71 -3.69
CA ALA A 103 4.05 -3.56 -2.55
C ALA A 103 2.55 -3.48 -2.28
N ARG A 104 1.95 -4.62 -1.95
CA ARG A 104 0.51 -4.71 -1.68
C ARG A 104 0.24 -5.50 -0.40
N TYR A 105 -0.72 -5.01 0.35
CA TYR A 105 -1.38 -5.72 1.44
C TYR A 105 -2.89 -5.77 1.17
N VAL A 106 -3.52 -6.89 1.46
CA VAL A 106 -4.97 -7.09 1.30
C VAL A 106 -5.51 -7.71 2.59
N THR A 107 -6.62 -7.19 3.09
CA THR A 107 -7.25 -7.69 4.32
C THR A 107 -8.75 -7.48 4.32
N HIS A 108 -9.43 -8.18 5.21
CA HIS A 108 -10.82 -7.92 5.54
C HIS A 108 -10.92 -6.79 6.55
N VAL A 109 -11.89 -5.91 6.34
CA VAL A 109 -12.22 -4.83 7.25
C VAL A 109 -13.71 -4.79 7.54
N THR A 110 -14.04 -4.28 8.71
CA THR A 110 -15.38 -4.00 9.19
C THR A 110 -15.45 -2.56 9.66
N SER A 111 -16.66 -2.06 9.85
CA SER A 111 -16.88 -0.73 10.45
C SER A 111 -16.33 -0.59 11.88
N GLN A 112 -15.93 -1.69 12.53
CA GLN A 112 -15.39 -1.71 13.90
C GLN A 112 -13.86 -1.87 13.96
N ASN A 113 -13.20 -2.36 12.90
CA ASN A 113 -11.77 -2.65 12.91
C ASN A 113 -10.94 -1.87 11.86
N TYR A 114 -11.54 -0.90 11.16
CA TYR A 114 -10.88 -0.14 10.08
C TYR A 114 -9.56 0.52 10.49
N GLU A 115 -9.35 0.80 11.79
CA GLU A 115 -8.11 1.37 12.32
C GLU A 115 -6.88 0.48 12.08
N ILE A 116 -7.10 -0.83 11.93
CA ILE A 116 -6.02 -1.79 11.60
C ILE A 116 -5.30 -1.41 10.30
N LEU A 117 -6.00 -0.81 9.33
CA LEU A 117 -5.39 -0.36 8.09
C LEU A 117 -4.34 0.71 8.34
N PHE A 118 -4.57 1.60 9.31
CA PHE A 118 -3.62 2.65 9.64
C PHE A 118 -2.40 2.10 10.37
N ASP A 119 -2.58 1.11 11.24
CA ASP A 119 -1.48 0.45 11.94
C ASP A 119 -0.61 -0.37 10.99
N ILE A 120 -1.24 -1.09 10.06
CA ILE A 120 -0.53 -1.84 9.00
C ILE A 120 0.16 -0.89 8.02
N PHE A 121 -0.45 0.25 7.70
CA PHE A 121 0.19 1.30 6.91
C PHE A 121 1.45 1.84 7.59
N LYS A 122 1.37 2.19 8.89
CA LYS A 122 2.53 2.63 9.67
C LYS A 122 3.65 1.60 9.72
N LYS A 123 3.31 0.32 9.89
CA LYS A 123 4.32 -0.74 9.84
C LYS A 123 4.90 -0.88 8.43
N GLY A 124 4.05 -0.72 7.42
CA GLY A 124 4.41 -0.66 6.02
C GLY A 124 5.45 0.41 5.72
N THR A 125 5.29 1.64 6.19
CA THR A 125 6.27 2.70 5.90
C THR A 125 7.69 2.35 6.35
N GLN A 126 7.85 1.64 7.48
CA GLN A 126 9.14 1.14 7.95
C GLN A 126 9.69 0.04 7.03
N ILE A 127 8.86 -0.95 6.72
CA ILE A 127 9.23 -2.10 5.87
C ILE A 127 9.60 -1.63 4.46
N ILE A 128 8.82 -0.72 3.88
CA ILE A 128 9.06 -0.18 2.54
C ILE A 128 10.39 0.60 2.51
N SER A 129 10.74 1.31 3.58
CA SER A 129 12.04 1.97 3.65
C SER A 129 13.21 1.01 3.58
N GLU A 130 13.10 -0.18 4.19
CA GLU A 130 14.15 -1.20 4.11
C GLU A 130 14.14 -1.91 2.75
N ILE A 131 12.96 -2.18 2.19
CA ILE A 131 12.83 -2.76 0.84
C ILE A 131 13.45 -1.86 -0.22
N ILE A 132 13.24 -0.54 -0.16
CA ILE A 132 13.79 0.41 -1.13
C ILE A 132 15.33 0.40 -1.10
N LYS A 133 15.96 0.30 0.08
CA LYS A 133 17.41 0.19 0.23
C LYS A 133 17.99 -1.12 -0.32
N GLU A 134 17.20 -2.18 -0.33
CA GLU A 134 17.61 -3.50 -0.81
C GLU A 134 17.39 -3.67 -2.33
N LEU A 135 16.55 -2.82 -2.93
CA LEU A 135 16.21 -2.87 -4.35
C LEU A 135 16.98 -1.85 -5.22
N ASN A 136 17.50 -0.78 -4.62
CA ASN A 136 18.30 0.26 -5.29
C ASN A 136 19.75 0.21 -4.80
#